data_AF-A0A7S3MJZ0-F1
#
_entry.id   AF-A0A7S3MJZ0-F1
#
_cell.length_a   1.000
_cell.length_b   1.000
_cell.length_c   1.000
_cell.angle_alpha   90.00
_cell.angle_beta   90.00
_cell.angle_gamma   90.00
#
_symmetry.space_group_name_H-M   'P 1'
#
loop_
_entity.id
_entity.type
_entity.pdbx_description
1 polymer ?
#
loop_
_entity_poly.entity_id
_entity_poly.type
_entity_poly.pdbx_seq_one_letter_code
_entity_poly.pdbx_strand_id
1 'polypeptide(L)'
;MPLSNSAKLTQGANTGGLNLADLGEDDENEEEELQIPDEIEVEVPAEERYKVLLRQVDMQLNTFGASAESGAAAGKAGVSATQVDMKTLISLATPNERCMLLTGWIFSALTGFVIPSFIFMLGPVFDAFNPNASKEESLKQVGMLVALMGGLALFVWIAAYMSFYLQQKGATRAVRHIRRAYFESVLRQESAWFDQVSYSQLATNVAADCSQIEQGIGQKFGALVQAYGMSISGMFLAFLKGWSLALPMLLLVPILSCGLKIFIKNITAKFVISATAFAAAAAACDEAMSAIRIVVAFGMEQ
;
A
#
# COMPACT_ATOMS: atom_id res chain seq x y z
N MET A 1 -60.12 -41.70 -21.13
CA MET A 1 -59.95 -43.10 -20.71
C MET A 1 -59.09 -43.13 -19.44
N PRO A 2 -59.23 -44.14 -18.56
CA PRO A 2 -58.52 -44.25 -17.28
C PRO A 2 -57.20 -45.05 -17.44
N LEU A 3 -56.33 -45.30 -16.45
CA LEU A 3 -56.47 -45.83 -15.08
C LEU A 3 -55.22 -45.42 -14.24
N SER A 4 -55.34 -45.01 -12.95
CA SER A 4 -55.24 -45.85 -11.72
C SER A 4 -53.81 -46.05 -11.18
N ASN A 5 -53.51 -46.17 -9.86
CA ASN A 5 -54.08 -45.64 -8.60
C ASN A 5 -53.14 -46.05 -7.44
N SER A 6 -53.24 -45.41 -6.26
CA SER A 6 -52.72 -45.81 -4.91
C SER A 6 -51.20 -46.07 -4.74
N ALA A 7 -50.47 -45.72 -3.67
CA ALA A 7 -50.74 -45.29 -2.27
C ALA A 7 -50.81 -46.37 -1.16
N LYS A 8 -49.65 -46.62 -0.51
CA LYS A 8 -49.40 -46.94 0.94
C LYS A 8 -49.94 -48.25 1.59
N LEU A 9 -49.38 -48.53 2.79
CA LEU A 9 -49.70 -49.60 3.78
C LEU A 9 -49.16 -51.01 3.42
N THR A 10 -48.79 -51.94 4.32
CA THR A 10 -48.52 -52.00 5.79
C THR A 10 -47.06 -52.54 6.01
N GLN A 11 -46.42 -52.71 7.18
CA GLN A 11 -46.71 -52.60 8.64
C GLN A 11 -47.24 -53.83 9.43
N GLY A 12 -46.32 -54.65 9.99
CA GLY A 12 -46.42 -55.22 11.36
C GLY A 12 -46.65 -56.74 11.57
N ALA A 13 -46.00 -57.29 12.61
CA ALA A 13 -46.10 -58.63 13.24
C ALA A 13 -45.70 -59.88 12.38
N ASN A 14 -45.00 -60.95 12.82
CA ASN A 14 -44.45 -61.50 14.09
C ASN A 14 -45.11 -62.83 14.58
N THR A 15 -44.31 -63.69 15.23
CA THR A 15 -44.58 -64.99 15.90
C THR A 15 -44.80 -66.23 15.01
N GLY A 16 -44.30 -67.44 15.38
CA GLY A 16 -43.32 -67.76 16.45
C GLY A 16 -43.16 -69.26 16.78
N GLY A 17 -42.02 -69.64 17.39
CA GLY A 17 -41.69 -70.99 17.92
C GLY A 17 -41.18 -72.00 16.87
N LEU A 18 -40.50 -73.12 17.19
CA LEU A 18 -39.92 -73.74 18.42
C LEU A 18 -39.03 -74.93 17.90
N ASN A 19 -37.97 -75.47 18.53
CA ASN A 19 -37.19 -75.19 19.76
C ASN A 19 -35.75 -75.79 19.61
N LEU A 20 -34.87 -75.73 20.63
CA LEU A 20 -33.55 -76.38 20.66
C LEU A 20 -33.61 -77.92 20.81
N ALA A 21 -32.78 -78.65 20.04
CA ALA A 21 -32.05 -79.89 20.39
C ALA A 21 -31.19 -80.36 19.19
N ASP A 22 -30.14 -81.16 19.44
CA ASP A 22 -29.28 -81.88 18.47
C ASP A 22 -28.52 -81.01 17.42
N LEU A 23 -27.18 -80.97 17.34
CA LEU A 23 -26.09 -81.75 17.96
C LEU A 23 -24.88 -80.84 18.34
N GLY A 24 -23.99 -81.35 19.20
CA GLY A 24 -22.61 -80.83 19.36
C GLY A 24 -21.66 -81.35 18.26
N GLU A 25 -20.34 -81.29 18.39
CA GLU A 25 -19.46 -80.86 19.50
C GLU A 25 -18.06 -80.52 18.89
N ASP A 26 -17.05 -80.17 19.72
CA ASP A 26 -15.61 -80.00 19.38
C ASP A 26 -15.25 -78.80 18.42
N ASP A 27 -14.55 -77.74 18.88
CA ASP A 27 -13.08 -77.58 19.06
C ASP A 27 -12.29 -77.42 17.73
N GLU A 28 -11.25 -76.57 17.57
CA GLU A 28 -10.44 -75.73 18.48
C GLU A 28 -9.71 -74.63 17.65
N ASN A 29 -9.37 -73.45 18.24
CA ASN A 29 -8.25 -72.53 17.88
C ASN A 29 -8.12 -71.96 16.42
N GLU A 30 -7.68 -70.73 16.12
CA GLU A 30 -7.24 -69.54 16.86
C GLU A 30 -7.38 -68.32 15.91
N GLU A 31 -8.01 -67.20 16.31
CA GLU A 31 -7.97 -65.91 15.56
C GLU A 31 -7.44 -64.79 16.48
N GLU A 32 -6.28 -64.23 16.16
CA GLU A 32 -5.62 -63.19 16.96
C GLU A 32 -6.11 -61.78 16.55
N GLU A 33 -7.25 -61.35 17.12
CA GLU A 33 -7.87 -60.04 16.84
C GLU A 33 -7.06 -58.89 17.47
N LEU A 34 -6.21 -58.24 16.68
CA LEU A 34 -5.31 -57.16 17.13
C LEU A 34 -6.07 -55.86 17.45
N GLN A 35 -6.56 -55.75 18.69
CA GLN A 35 -7.23 -54.55 19.20
C GLN A 35 -6.27 -53.35 19.27
N ILE A 36 -6.56 -52.30 18.50
CA ILE A 36 -5.92 -50.99 18.62
C ILE A 36 -6.68 -50.21 19.72
N PRO A 37 -6.02 -49.77 20.82
CA PRO A 37 -6.68 -49.08 21.92
C PRO A 37 -7.07 -47.64 21.59
N ASP A 38 -8.02 -47.11 22.37
CA ASP A 38 -8.69 -45.83 22.13
C ASP A 38 -7.80 -44.58 22.05
N GLU A 39 -8.35 -43.56 21.39
CA GLU A 39 -7.75 -42.26 21.11
C GLU A 39 -7.39 -41.48 22.39
N ILE A 40 -6.08 -41.38 22.69
CA ILE A 40 -5.59 -40.53 23.79
C ILE A 40 -5.58 -39.07 23.32
N GLU A 41 -6.68 -38.36 23.56
CA GLU A 41 -6.80 -36.92 23.34
C GLU A 41 -5.89 -36.15 24.32
N VAL A 42 -4.63 -35.95 23.95
CA VAL A 42 -3.67 -35.15 24.73
C VAL A 42 -4.00 -33.66 24.54
N GLU A 43 -4.87 -33.13 25.42
CA GLU A 43 -5.22 -31.71 25.46
C GLU A 43 -4.03 -30.83 25.90
N VAL A 44 -3.07 -30.60 24.99
CA VAL A 44 -1.90 -29.73 25.24
C VAL A 44 -2.41 -28.30 25.52
N PRO A 45 -2.20 -27.75 26.73
CA PRO A 45 -2.85 -26.53 27.17
C PRO A 45 -2.45 -25.32 26.32
N ALA A 46 -3.44 -24.46 26.03
CA ALA A 46 -3.30 -23.38 25.06
C ALA A 46 -2.15 -22.40 25.36
N GLU A 47 -1.78 -22.22 26.63
CA GLU A 47 -0.68 -21.35 27.05
C GLU A 47 0.69 -21.85 26.56
N GLU A 48 0.91 -23.16 26.47
CA GLU A 48 2.14 -23.72 25.89
C GLU A 48 2.15 -23.58 24.37
N ARG A 49 1.02 -23.83 23.70
CA ARG A 49 0.89 -23.63 22.25
C ARG A 49 1.24 -22.18 21.86
N TYR A 50 0.79 -21.20 22.65
CA TYR A 50 1.15 -19.79 22.47
C TYR A 50 2.63 -19.51 22.72
N LYS A 51 3.25 -20.10 23.76
CA LYS A 51 4.70 -19.95 24.03
C LYS A 51 5.59 -20.58 22.95
N VAL A 52 5.17 -21.72 22.37
CA VAL A 52 5.85 -22.36 21.24
C VAL A 52 5.73 -21.50 19.98
N LEU A 53 4.52 -21.02 19.65
CA LEU A 53 4.30 -20.12 18.52
C LEU A 53 5.08 -18.80 18.67
N LEU A 54 5.10 -18.19 19.86
CA LEU A 54 5.94 -17.02 20.12
C LEU A 54 7.42 -17.33 19.95
N ARG A 55 7.94 -18.45 20.45
CA ARG A 55 9.34 -18.84 20.24
C ARG A 55 9.67 -19.09 18.76
N GLN A 56 8.76 -19.68 17.99
CA GLN A 56 8.93 -19.83 16.54
C GLN A 56 8.90 -18.47 15.84
N VAL A 57 7.98 -17.56 16.19
CA VAL A 57 7.90 -16.21 15.62
C VAL A 57 9.13 -15.38 15.99
N ASP A 58 9.65 -15.47 17.21
CA ASP A 58 10.83 -14.73 17.66
C ASP A 58 12.13 -15.30 17.06
N MET A 59 12.22 -16.64 16.93
CA MET A 59 13.30 -17.30 16.18
C MET A 59 13.26 -16.95 14.69
N GLN A 60 12.07 -16.88 14.07
CA GLN A 60 11.89 -16.39 12.70
C GLN A 60 12.24 -14.90 12.60
N LEU A 61 11.85 -14.04 13.55
CA LEU A 61 12.22 -12.63 13.57
C LEU A 61 13.74 -12.42 13.72
N ASN A 62 14.42 -13.27 14.47
CA ASN A 62 15.87 -13.18 14.65
C ASN A 62 16.65 -13.75 13.45
N THR A 63 16.18 -14.84 12.81
CA THR A 63 16.77 -15.33 11.55
C THR A 63 16.45 -14.39 10.37
N PHE A 64 15.26 -13.79 10.31
CA PHE A 64 14.97 -12.69 9.38
C PHE A 64 15.67 -11.39 9.74
N GLY A 65 16.04 -11.17 11.01
CA GLY A 65 16.89 -10.06 11.44
C GLY A 65 18.31 -10.20 10.90
N ALA A 66 18.92 -11.36 11.12
CA ALA A 66 20.20 -11.74 10.50
C ALA A 66 20.10 -11.74 8.96
N SER A 67 18.98 -12.17 8.39
CA SER A 67 18.70 -12.11 6.95
C SER A 67 18.39 -10.69 6.45
N ALA A 68 18.09 -9.73 7.33
CA ALA A 68 17.89 -8.31 7.00
C ALA A 68 19.19 -7.50 7.10
N GLU A 69 20.12 -7.88 7.98
CA GLU A 69 21.49 -7.35 7.97
C GLU A 69 22.31 -7.98 6.83
N SER A 70 22.25 -9.31 6.68
CA SER A 70 22.76 -10.03 5.50
C SER A 70 22.08 -9.54 4.23
N GLY A 71 20.77 -9.27 4.26
CA GLY A 71 20.00 -8.68 3.16
C GLY A 71 20.28 -7.20 2.90
N ALA A 72 20.79 -6.44 3.87
CA ALA A 72 21.30 -5.08 3.66
C ALA A 72 22.71 -5.09 3.04
N ALA A 73 23.47 -6.18 3.22
CA ALA A 73 24.73 -6.42 2.53
C ALA A 73 24.50 -6.99 1.11
N ALA A 74 23.72 -8.07 0.99
CA ALA A 74 23.39 -8.78 -0.25
C ALA A 74 22.37 -8.02 -1.13
N GLY A 75 21.55 -7.14 -0.56
CA GLY A 75 20.71 -6.19 -1.30
C GLY A 75 21.49 -5.10 -2.05
N LYS A 76 22.82 -5.08 -1.91
CA LYS A 76 23.73 -4.34 -2.81
C LYS A 76 24.21 -5.18 -4.00
N ALA A 77 23.92 -6.48 -4.03
CA ALA A 77 24.41 -7.44 -5.03
C ALA A 77 23.28 -8.13 -5.83
N GLY A 78 22.12 -8.39 -5.22
CA GLY A 78 20.96 -8.96 -5.90
C GLY A 78 20.21 -7.92 -6.74
N VAL A 79 20.68 -7.69 -7.98
CA VAL A 79 20.16 -6.73 -8.97
C VAL A 79 19.81 -5.37 -8.35
N SER A 80 20.82 -4.51 -8.24
CA SER A 80 20.54 -3.09 -8.00
C SER A 80 19.65 -2.56 -9.11
N ALA A 81 18.39 -2.24 -8.78
CA ALA A 81 17.53 -1.47 -9.66
C ALA A 81 18.15 -0.07 -9.79
N THR A 82 18.98 0.10 -10.81
CA THR A 82 19.82 1.29 -11.04
C THR A 82 18.94 2.53 -10.95
N GLN A 83 19.06 3.28 -9.85
CA GLN A 83 18.18 4.42 -9.60
C GLN A 83 18.41 5.47 -10.68
N VAL A 84 17.49 5.51 -11.65
CA VAL A 84 17.55 6.45 -12.77
C VAL A 84 17.45 7.85 -12.19
N ASP A 85 18.55 8.61 -12.23
CA ASP A 85 18.55 10.00 -11.76
C ASP A 85 17.39 10.73 -12.44
N MET A 86 16.56 11.39 -11.64
CA MET A 86 15.43 12.17 -12.13
C MET A 86 15.89 13.23 -13.14
N LYS A 87 17.14 13.70 -13.05
CA LYS A 87 17.78 14.53 -14.10
C LYS A 87 17.84 13.82 -15.45
N THR A 88 18.22 12.54 -15.51
CA THR A 88 18.24 11.73 -16.73
C THR A 88 16.83 11.59 -17.30
N LEU A 89 15.84 11.30 -16.45
CA LEU A 89 14.43 11.18 -16.82
C LEU A 89 13.85 12.50 -17.38
N ILE A 90 14.20 13.65 -16.78
CA ILE A 90 13.86 14.99 -17.29
C ILE A 90 14.67 15.35 -18.54
N SER A 91 15.90 14.85 -18.69
CA SER A 91 16.75 15.09 -19.87
C SER A 91 16.25 14.42 -21.15
N LEU A 92 15.31 13.47 -21.02
CA LEU A 92 14.62 12.83 -22.14
C LEU A 92 13.39 13.62 -22.63
N ALA A 93 12.91 14.61 -21.86
CA ALA A 93 11.85 15.52 -22.27
C ALA A 93 12.39 16.68 -23.15
N THR A 94 11.56 17.25 -24.03
CA THR A 94 11.96 18.35 -24.92
C THR A 94 12.19 19.66 -24.13
N PRO A 95 12.99 20.62 -24.62
CA PRO A 95 13.25 21.88 -23.91
C PRO A 95 11.97 22.66 -23.59
N ASN A 96 10.97 22.64 -24.46
CA ASN A 96 9.68 23.31 -24.24
C ASN A 96 8.89 22.69 -23.08
N GLU A 97 8.94 21.37 -22.91
CA GLU A 97 8.31 20.67 -21.78
C GLU A 97 9.05 20.95 -20.47
N ARG A 98 10.40 20.99 -20.50
CA ARG A 98 11.21 21.40 -19.34
C ARG A 98 10.87 22.81 -18.88
N CYS A 99 10.70 23.77 -19.80
CA CYS A 99 10.28 25.13 -19.44
C CYS A 99 8.89 25.18 -18.78
N MET A 100 7.93 24.36 -19.24
CA MET A 100 6.59 24.27 -18.62
C MET A 100 6.64 23.62 -17.22
N LEU A 101 7.48 22.60 -17.03
CA LEU A 101 7.68 21.96 -15.73
C LEU A 101 8.41 22.90 -14.75
N LEU A 102 9.50 23.53 -15.16
CA LEU A 102 10.29 24.48 -14.34
C LEU A 102 9.46 25.67 -13.88
N THR A 103 8.67 26.29 -14.77
CA THR A 103 7.74 27.37 -14.40
C THR A 103 6.67 26.86 -13.44
N GLY A 104 6.10 25.68 -13.68
CA GLY A 104 5.20 25.01 -12.74
C GLY A 104 5.81 24.81 -11.34
N TRP A 105 7.08 24.39 -11.23
CA TRP A 105 7.74 24.20 -9.94
C TRP A 105 8.07 25.52 -9.23
N ILE A 106 8.41 26.59 -9.96
CA ILE A 106 8.61 27.93 -9.39
C ILE A 106 7.30 28.45 -8.76
N PHE A 107 6.17 28.27 -9.44
CA PHE A 107 4.86 28.59 -8.86
C PHE A 107 4.51 27.68 -7.66
N SER A 108 4.88 26.39 -7.69
CA SER A 108 4.73 25.47 -6.53
C SER A 108 5.55 25.91 -5.30
N ALA A 109 6.76 26.43 -5.51
CA ALA A 109 7.57 26.97 -4.41
C ALA A 109 6.92 28.23 -3.81
N LEU A 110 6.35 29.10 -4.65
CA LEU A 110 5.63 30.30 -4.22
C LEU A 110 4.35 29.96 -3.43
N THR A 111 3.57 28.96 -3.86
CA THR A 111 2.38 28.51 -3.10
C THR A 111 2.75 27.80 -1.79
N GLY A 112 3.97 27.28 -1.65
CA GLY A 112 4.48 26.74 -0.39
C GLY A 112 4.66 27.81 0.69
N PHE A 113 5.02 29.04 0.32
CA PHE A 113 5.20 30.16 1.26
C PHE A 113 3.90 30.63 1.94
N VAL A 114 2.74 30.28 1.37
CA VAL A 114 1.45 30.89 1.72
C VAL A 114 1.01 30.55 3.14
N ILE A 115 1.12 29.29 3.58
CA ILE A 115 0.62 28.87 4.90
C ILE A 115 1.40 29.59 6.03
N PRO A 116 2.75 29.63 6.02
CA PRO A 116 3.50 30.44 6.97
C PRO A 116 3.21 31.95 6.88
N SER A 117 3.04 32.51 5.68
CA SER A 117 2.69 33.92 5.47
C SER A 117 1.32 34.28 6.08
N PHE A 118 0.32 33.42 5.86
CA PHE A 118 -1.02 33.55 6.42
C PHE A 118 -0.99 33.57 7.96
N ILE A 119 -0.26 32.63 8.57
CA ILE A 119 -0.10 32.55 10.04
C ILE A 119 0.60 33.81 10.58
N PHE A 120 1.59 34.34 9.88
CA PHE A 120 2.27 35.58 10.27
C PHE A 120 1.33 36.80 10.22
N MET A 121 0.54 36.95 9.15
CA MET A 121 -0.45 38.02 9.00
C MET A 121 -1.62 37.90 9.99
N LEU A 122 -1.93 36.71 10.50
CA LEU A 122 -2.98 36.52 11.50
C LEU A 122 -2.56 37.04 12.90
N GLY A 123 -1.26 37.20 13.17
CA GLY A 123 -0.72 37.67 14.46
C GLY A 123 -1.34 38.99 14.96
N PRO A 124 -1.25 40.10 14.20
CA PRO A 124 -1.85 41.37 14.58
C PRO A 124 -3.38 41.34 14.75
N VAL A 125 -4.07 40.36 14.15
CA VAL A 125 -5.51 40.15 14.36
C VAL A 125 -5.78 39.58 15.76
N PHE A 126 -4.91 38.69 16.26
CA PHE A 126 -4.96 38.23 17.65
C PHE A 126 -4.55 39.33 18.64
N ASP A 127 -3.54 40.14 18.32
CA ASP A 127 -3.12 41.26 19.16
C ASP A 127 -4.27 42.30 19.35
N ALA A 128 -5.12 42.48 18.33
CA ALA A 128 -6.30 43.35 18.39
C ALA A 128 -7.45 42.84 19.29
N PHE A 129 -7.45 41.56 19.69
CA PHE A 129 -8.38 41.04 20.70
C PHE A 129 -7.90 41.23 22.15
N ASN A 130 -6.70 41.77 22.36
CA ASN A 130 -6.17 42.08 23.68
C ASN A 130 -6.98 43.23 24.33
N PRO A 131 -7.53 43.08 25.56
CA PRO A 131 -8.38 44.10 26.19
C PRO A 131 -7.67 45.45 26.43
N ASN A 132 -6.33 45.49 26.34
CA ASN A 132 -5.54 46.71 26.50
C ASN A 132 -5.37 47.54 25.21
N ALA A 133 -5.94 47.11 24.07
CA ALA A 133 -5.76 47.74 22.76
C ALA A 133 -6.75 48.90 22.48
N SER A 134 -6.29 49.89 21.71
CA SER A 134 -7.08 51.05 21.24
C SER A 134 -8.12 50.61 20.20
N LYS A 135 -9.36 50.36 20.65
CA LYS A 135 -10.42 49.71 19.85
C LYS A 135 -10.66 50.33 18.48
N GLU A 136 -10.70 51.66 18.36
CA GLU A 136 -11.04 52.32 17.09
C GLU A 136 -9.91 52.23 16.05
N GLU A 137 -8.66 52.31 16.48
CA GLU A 137 -7.48 52.18 15.62
C GLU A 137 -7.27 50.71 15.22
N SER A 138 -7.39 49.80 16.18
CA SER A 138 -7.31 48.35 15.94
C SER A 138 -8.36 47.87 14.93
N LEU A 139 -9.60 48.35 14.99
CA LEU A 139 -10.65 47.99 14.02
C LEU A 139 -10.30 48.43 12.59
N LYS A 140 -9.76 49.63 12.41
CA LYS A 140 -9.31 50.13 11.08
C LYS A 140 -8.11 49.33 10.55
N GLN A 141 -7.15 49.03 11.43
CA GLN A 141 -5.96 48.24 11.09
C GLN A 141 -6.30 46.79 10.72
N VAL A 142 -7.16 46.12 11.49
CA VAL A 142 -7.64 44.76 11.21
C VAL A 142 -8.47 44.73 9.93
N GLY A 143 -9.34 45.71 9.70
CA GLY A 143 -10.14 45.79 8.47
C GLY A 143 -9.28 45.87 7.20
N MET A 144 -8.24 46.71 7.22
CA MET A 144 -7.27 46.80 6.12
C MET A 144 -6.47 45.50 5.94
N LEU A 145 -6.04 44.88 7.04
CA LEU A 145 -5.28 43.63 7.03
C LEU A 145 -6.11 42.47 6.46
N VAL A 146 -7.36 42.31 6.88
CA VAL A 146 -8.29 41.28 6.36
C VAL A 146 -8.58 41.48 4.87
N ALA A 147 -8.74 42.72 4.40
CA ALA A 147 -8.89 43.00 2.97
C ALA A 147 -7.65 42.58 2.17
N LEU A 148 -6.44 42.82 2.71
CA LEU A 148 -5.18 42.38 2.12
C LEU A 148 -5.08 40.84 2.10
N MET A 149 -5.47 40.16 3.18
CA MET A 149 -5.52 38.69 3.23
C MET A 149 -6.48 38.10 2.19
N GLY A 150 -7.64 38.73 1.96
CA GLY A 150 -8.57 38.34 0.88
C GLY A 150 -7.97 38.48 -0.52
N GLY A 151 -7.28 39.60 -0.78
CA GLY A 151 -6.55 39.81 -2.04
C GLY A 151 -5.44 38.78 -2.28
N LEU A 152 -4.66 38.46 -1.25
CA LEU A 152 -3.65 37.41 -1.29
C LEU A 152 -4.26 36.02 -1.53
N ALA A 153 -5.37 35.68 -0.88
CA ALA A 153 -6.05 34.41 -1.06
C ALA A 153 -6.51 34.20 -2.52
N LEU A 154 -7.08 35.24 -3.15
CA LEU A 154 -7.47 35.20 -4.56
C LEU A 154 -6.26 35.04 -5.50
N PHE A 155 -5.19 35.80 -5.26
CA PHE A 155 -3.94 35.68 -6.02
C PHE A 155 -3.33 34.27 -5.91
N VAL A 156 -3.27 33.71 -4.70
CA VAL A 156 -2.78 32.35 -4.45
C VAL A 156 -3.62 31.30 -5.15
N TRP A 157 -4.95 31.42 -5.13
CA TRP A 157 -5.85 30.47 -5.79
C TRP A 157 -5.58 30.41 -7.30
N ILE A 158 -5.42 31.57 -7.95
CA ILE A 158 -5.06 31.67 -9.37
C ILE A 158 -3.66 31.10 -9.62
N ALA A 159 -2.68 31.43 -8.77
CA ALA A 159 -1.30 30.94 -8.89
C ALA A 159 -1.20 29.42 -8.70
N ALA A 160 -1.95 28.84 -7.76
CA ALA A 160 -1.99 27.40 -7.50
C ALA A 160 -2.67 26.64 -8.65
N TYR A 161 -3.78 27.16 -9.18
CA TYR A 161 -4.45 26.59 -10.35
C TYR A 161 -3.52 26.59 -11.58
N MET A 162 -2.84 27.70 -11.84
CA MET A 162 -1.86 27.82 -12.93
C MET A 162 -0.67 26.86 -12.75
N SER A 163 -0.14 26.76 -11.52
CA SER A 163 0.92 25.83 -11.14
C SER A 163 0.56 24.38 -11.49
N PHE A 164 -0.59 23.92 -10.98
CA PHE A 164 -1.09 22.56 -11.18
C PHE A 164 -1.35 22.26 -12.67
N TYR A 165 -1.98 23.20 -13.38
CA TYR A 165 -2.25 23.07 -14.81
C TYR A 165 -0.96 22.95 -15.65
N LEU A 166 0.05 23.78 -15.38
CA LEU A 166 1.33 23.73 -16.07
C LEU A 166 2.10 22.43 -15.79
N GLN A 167 2.14 21.99 -14.53
CA GLN A 167 2.80 20.75 -14.12
C GLN A 167 2.16 19.53 -14.79
N GLN A 168 0.83 19.37 -14.72
CA GLN A 168 0.14 18.25 -15.33
C GLN A 168 0.32 18.25 -16.86
N LYS A 169 0.11 19.40 -17.50
CA LYS A 169 0.24 19.56 -18.96
C LYS A 169 1.67 19.31 -19.45
N GLY A 170 2.68 19.64 -18.65
CA GLY A 170 4.08 19.29 -18.90
C GLY A 170 4.32 17.78 -18.79
N ALA A 171 3.84 17.15 -17.72
CA ALA A 171 4.02 15.72 -17.46
C ALA A 171 3.37 14.84 -18.54
N THR A 172 2.08 15.07 -18.88
CA THR A 172 1.37 14.30 -19.91
C THR A 172 2.01 14.44 -21.31
N ARG A 173 2.70 15.55 -21.57
CA ARG A 173 3.45 15.78 -22.82
C ARG A 173 4.79 15.03 -22.83
N ALA A 174 5.60 15.20 -21.78
CA ALA A 174 6.86 14.49 -21.61
C ALA A 174 6.68 12.96 -21.66
N VAL A 175 5.68 12.42 -20.94
CA VAL A 175 5.39 10.98 -20.95
C VAL A 175 4.89 10.48 -22.31
N ARG A 176 4.17 11.31 -23.08
CA ARG A 176 3.81 10.98 -24.47
C ARG A 176 5.03 10.88 -25.38
N HIS A 177 6.05 11.73 -25.17
CA HIS A 177 7.32 11.64 -25.89
C HIS A 177 8.09 10.36 -25.48
N ILE A 178 8.23 10.11 -24.17
CA ILE A 178 8.87 8.91 -23.62
C ILE A 178 8.19 7.64 -24.15
N ARG A 179 6.86 7.55 -24.10
CA ARG A 179 6.09 6.39 -24.59
C ARG A 179 6.27 6.16 -26.10
N ARG A 180 6.43 7.21 -26.90
CA ARG A 180 6.76 7.09 -28.33
C ARG A 180 8.17 6.55 -28.54
N ALA A 181 9.17 7.12 -27.87
CA ALA A 181 10.56 6.67 -27.96
C ALA A 181 10.72 5.22 -27.48
N TYR A 182 10.04 4.86 -26.39
CA TYR A 182 9.99 3.50 -25.85
C TYR A 182 9.39 2.51 -26.86
N PHE A 183 8.22 2.83 -27.44
CA PHE A 183 7.59 1.97 -28.45
C PHE A 183 8.45 1.82 -29.71
N GLU A 184 9.13 2.90 -30.13
CA GLU A 184 10.11 2.84 -31.23
C GLU A 184 11.34 1.97 -30.89
N SER A 185 11.84 1.98 -29.65
CA SER A 185 12.91 1.06 -29.23
C SER A 185 12.46 -0.40 -29.17
N VAL A 186 11.25 -0.69 -28.67
CA VAL A 186 10.72 -2.07 -28.63
C VAL A 186 10.52 -2.62 -30.05
N LEU A 187 10.01 -1.83 -30.99
CA LEU A 187 9.88 -2.25 -32.40
C LEU A 187 11.22 -2.46 -33.14
N ARG A 188 12.34 -2.04 -32.56
CA ARG A 188 13.70 -2.28 -33.09
C ARG A 188 14.40 -3.49 -32.44
N GLN A 189 13.76 -4.15 -31.47
CA GLN A 189 14.33 -5.25 -30.71
C GLN A 189 14.26 -6.57 -31.50
N GLU A 190 15.18 -7.49 -31.23
CA GLU A 190 15.26 -8.81 -31.88
C GLU A 190 14.13 -9.77 -31.46
N SER A 191 13.77 -10.73 -32.32
CA SER A 191 12.72 -11.72 -32.04
C SER A 191 13.00 -12.55 -30.78
N ALA A 192 14.27 -12.92 -30.56
CA ALA A 192 14.71 -13.70 -29.40
C ALA A 192 14.48 -12.99 -28.05
N TRP A 193 14.23 -11.68 -28.04
CA TRP A 193 13.80 -10.95 -26.84
C TRP A 193 12.29 -11.05 -26.63
N PHE A 194 11.48 -11.01 -27.71
CA PHE A 194 10.03 -11.20 -27.62
C PHE A 194 9.67 -12.62 -27.16
N ASP A 195 10.46 -13.63 -27.54
CA ASP A 195 10.30 -15.01 -27.07
C ASP A 195 10.49 -15.17 -25.54
N GLN A 196 11.15 -14.20 -24.88
CA GLN A 196 11.39 -14.18 -23.43
C GLN A 196 10.34 -13.35 -22.65
N VAL A 197 9.44 -12.63 -23.34
CA VAL A 197 8.62 -11.57 -22.72
C VAL A 197 7.14 -11.74 -23.05
N SER A 198 6.34 -12.06 -22.03
CA SER A 198 4.87 -12.16 -22.09
C SER A 198 4.23 -10.88 -22.67
N TYR A 199 3.73 -10.96 -23.90
CA TYR A 199 3.17 -9.83 -24.66
C TYR A 199 2.06 -9.06 -23.92
N SER A 200 1.18 -9.75 -23.19
CA SER A 200 0.10 -9.14 -22.40
C SER A 200 0.62 -8.37 -21.18
N GLN A 201 1.65 -8.90 -20.51
CA GLN A 201 2.29 -8.26 -19.36
C GLN A 201 3.11 -7.06 -19.82
N LEU A 202 3.87 -7.16 -20.92
CA LEU A 202 4.66 -6.05 -21.47
C LEU A 202 3.80 -4.82 -21.77
N ALA A 203 2.70 -4.98 -22.51
CA ALA A 203 1.82 -3.87 -22.84
C ALA A 203 1.18 -3.21 -21.60
N THR A 204 0.89 -4.01 -20.57
CA THR A 204 0.30 -3.56 -19.30
C THR A 204 1.33 -2.83 -18.43
N ASN A 205 2.50 -3.42 -18.23
CA ASN A 205 3.60 -2.85 -17.44
C ASN A 205 4.05 -1.51 -18.02
N VAL A 206 4.27 -1.43 -19.34
CA VAL A 206 4.67 -0.19 -20.02
C VAL A 206 3.63 0.93 -19.85
N ALA A 207 2.33 0.60 -19.83
CA ALA A 207 1.28 1.57 -19.56
C ALA A 207 1.28 2.02 -18.08
N ALA A 208 1.52 1.10 -17.14
CA ALA A 208 1.63 1.38 -15.72
C ALA A 208 2.86 2.25 -15.40
N ASP A 209 4.03 1.90 -15.93
CA ASP A 209 5.29 2.64 -15.74
C ASP A 209 5.20 4.06 -16.29
N CYS A 210 4.62 4.23 -17.49
CA CYS A 210 4.34 5.56 -18.04
C CYS A 210 3.44 6.40 -17.12
N SER A 211 2.41 5.79 -16.52
CA SER A 211 1.50 6.47 -15.58
C SER A 211 2.20 6.84 -14.26
N GLN A 212 3.05 5.96 -13.73
CA GLN A 212 3.87 6.25 -12.55
C GLN A 212 4.85 7.40 -12.81
N ILE A 213 5.49 7.43 -13.99
CA ILE A 213 6.37 8.52 -14.41
C ILE A 213 5.59 9.84 -14.56
N GLU A 214 4.38 9.83 -15.11
CA GLU A 214 3.55 11.04 -15.26
C GLU A 214 3.19 11.64 -13.90
N GLN A 215 2.73 10.81 -12.97
CA GLN A 215 2.43 11.22 -11.60
C GLN A 215 3.69 11.70 -10.86
N GLY A 216 4.83 11.03 -11.07
CA GLY A 216 6.13 11.37 -10.51
C GLY A 216 6.61 12.76 -10.90
N ILE A 217 6.77 13.02 -12.20
CA ILE A 217 7.30 14.29 -12.75
C ILE A 217 6.32 15.46 -12.50
N GLY A 218 5.02 15.19 -12.62
CA GLY A 218 3.97 16.19 -12.40
C GLY A 218 3.69 16.43 -10.92
N GLN A 219 2.58 15.86 -10.44
CA GLN A 219 2.01 16.22 -9.14
C GLN A 219 2.90 15.87 -7.95
N LYS A 220 3.58 14.72 -7.96
CA LYS A 220 4.38 14.28 -6.81
C LYS A 220 5.61 15.17 -6.62
N PHE A 221 6.36 15.47 -7.68
CA PHE A 221 7.50 16.40 -7.59
C PHE A 221 7.06 17.83 -7.27
N GLY A 222 5.97 18.32 -7.88
CA GLY A 222 5.41 19.64 -7.57
C GLY A 222 5.00 19.81 -6.10
N ALA A 223 4.41 18.76 -5.50
CA ALA A 223 4.06 18.72 -4.08
C ALA A 223 5.30 18.64 -3.17
N LEU A 224 6.35 17.90 -3.56
CA LEU A 224 7.62 17.89 -2.83
C LEU A 224 8.27 19.28 -2.81
N VAL A 225 8.33 19.97 -3.95
CA VAL A 225 8.85 21.35 -4.03
C VAL A 225 8.04 22.31 -3.15
N GLN A 226 6.70 22.18 -3.15
CA GLN A 226 5.83 22.97 -2.28
C GLN A 226 6.09 22.69 -0.79
N ALA A 227 6.25 21.42 -0.40
CA ALA A 227 6.54 21.02 0.98
C ALA A 227 7.90 21.53 1.47
N TYR A 228 8.95 21.50 0.63
CA TYR A 228 10.24 22.11 0.94
C TYR A 228 10.11 23.64 1.09
N GLY A 229 9.40 24.31 0.18
CA GLY A 229 9.14 25.76 0.27
C GLY A 229 8.40 26.14 1.56
N MET A 230 7.37 25.39 1.95
CA MET A 230 6.63 25.57 3.20
C MET A 230 7.51 25.31 4.44
N SER A 231 8.35 24.27 4.42
CA SER A 231 9.25 23.94 5.53
C SER A 231 10.29 25.03 5.76
N ILE A 232 10.97 25.48 4.70
CA ILE A 232 12.02 26.52 4.78
C ILE A 232 11.42 27.86 5.22
N SER A 233 10.27 28.26 4.66
CA SER A 233 9.64 29.54 5.01
C SER A 233 9.03 29.55 6.42
N GLY A 234 8.42 28.44 6.86
CA GLY A 234 7.97 28.27 8.23
C GLY A 234 9.12 28.34 9.23
N MET A 235 10.25 27.68 8.93
CA MET A 235 11.46 27.73 9.76
C MET A 235 12.01 29.15 9.88
N PHE A 236 12.12 29.87 8.77
CA PHE A 236 12.62 31.25 8.73
C PHE A 236 11.73 32.20 9.55
N LEU A 237 10.41 32.14 9.37
CA LEU A 237 9.47 32.98 10.11
C LEU A 237 9.43 32.65 11.62
N ALA A 238 9.61 31.38 12.00
CA ALA A 238 9.72 30.98 13.41
C ALA A 238 10.96 31.58 14.10
N PHE A 239 12.12 31.52 13.45
CA PHE A 239 13.35 32.14 13.97
C PHE A 239 13.25 33.67 14.08
N LEU A 240 12.61 34.34 13.11
CA LEU A 240 12.39 35.79 13.15
C LEU A 240 11.47 36.24 14.30
N LYS A 241 10.42 35.49 14.63
CA LYS A 241 9.46 35.88 15.69
C LYS A 241 9.97 35.55 17.11
N GLY A 242 10.81 34.54 17.29
CA GLY A 242 11.37 34.21 18.61
C GLY A 242 12.21 32.94 18.67
N TRP A 243 13.53 33.09 18.51
CA TRP A 243 14.51 31.99 18.55
C TRP A 243 14.37 31.05 19.77
N SER A 244 14.07 31.60 20.95
CA SER A 244 13.87 30.83 22.20
C SER A 244 12.69 29.85 22.15
N LEU A 245 11.63 30.16 21.39
CA LEU A 245 10.47 29.27 21.17
C LEU A 245 10.66 28.35 19.96
N ALA A 246 11.44 28.77 18.96
CA ALA A 246 11.75 27.97 17.78
C ALA A 246 12.67 26.78 18.09
N LEU A 247 13.68 26.97 18.95
CA LEU A 247 14.69 25.94 19.26
C LEU A 247 14.11 24.64 19.87
N PRO A 248 13.22 24.68 20.88
CA PRO A 248 12.57 23.46 21.40
C PRO A 248 11.73 22.73 20.35
N MET A 249 11.04 23.47 19.48
CA MET A 249 10.21 22.89 18.42
C MET A 249 11.06 22.22 17.34
N LEU A 250 12.20 22.83 16.98
CA LEU A 250 13.18 22.22 16.06
C LEU A 250 13.73 20.89 16.60
N LEU A 251 13.91 20.76 17.92
CA LEU A 251 14.37 19.52 18.57
C LEU A 251 13.29 18.41 18.58
N LEU A 252 12.01 18.78 18.56
CA LEU A 252 10.89 17.82 18.50
C LEU A 252 10.70 17.20 17.10
N VAL A 253 10.96 17.97 16.03
CA VAL A 253 10.84 17.51 14.63
C VAL A 253 11.61 16.21 14.32
N PRO A 254 12.91 16.04 14.66
CA PRO A 254 13.64 14.80 14.39
C PRO A 254 13.14 13.62 15.24
N ILE A 255 12.64 13.86 16.46
CA ILE A 255 12.07 12.83 17.34
C ILE A 255 10.79 12.25 16.69
N LEU A 256 9.87 13.13 16.28
CA LEU A 256 8.66 12.74 15.56
C LEU A 256 8.98 12.07 14.21
N SER A 257 9.99 12.58 13.49
CA SER A 257 10.45 11.99 12.23
C SER A 257 11.05 10.59 12.41
N CYS A 258 11.69 10.30 13.55
CA CYS A 258 12.19 8.98 13.88
C CYS A 258 11.04 7.99 14.13
N GLY A 259 10.08 8.38 14.98
CA GLY A 259 8.88 7.58 15.24
C GLY A 259 8.08 7.27 13.97
N LEU A 260 7.89 8.27 13.10
CA LEU A 260 7.19 8.10 11.82
C LEU A 260 7.95 7.16 10.86
N LYS A 261 9.28 7.22 10.79
CA LYS A 261 10.09 6.28 9.99
C LYS A 261 9.95 4.84 10.47
N ILE A 262 9.97 4.62 11.79
CA ILE A 262 9.78 3.29 12.38
C ILE A 262 8.36 2.77 12.09
N PHE A 263 7.34 3.62 12.26
CA PHE A 263 5.95 3.28 11.94
C PHE A 263 5.77 2.89 10.45
N ILE A 264 6.33 3.69 9.52
CA ILE A 264 6.28 3.40 8.08
C ILE A 264 7.02 2.09 7.75
N LYS A 265 8.23 1.86 8.29
CA LYS A 265 8.95 0.58 8.10
C LYS A 265 8.09 -0.60 8.53
N ASN A 266 7.45 -0.49 9.70
CA ASN A 266 6.67 -1.58 10.29
C ASN A 266 5.36 -1.83 9.53
N ILE A 267 4.67 -0.80 9.03
CA ILE A 267 3.44 -0.98 8.25
C ILE A 267 3.73 -1.52 6.85
N THR A 268 4.80 -1.06 6.18
CA THR A 268 5.22 -1.58 4.87
C THR A 268 5.68 -3.03 4.97
N ALA A 269 6.44 -3.42 6.00
CA ALA A 269 6.85 -4.82 6.19
C ALA A 269 5.63 -5.76 6.33
N LYS A 270 4.63 -5.38 7.14
CA LYS A 270 3.39 -6.13 7.29
C LYS A 270 2.57 -6.18 6.00
N PHE A 271 2.52 -5.07 5.24
CA PHE A 271 1.82 -5.02 3.96
C PHE A 271 2.44 -5.96 2.92
N VAL A 272 3.77 -6.03 2.83
CA VAL A 272 4.47 -6.97 1.92
C VAL A 272 4.13 -8.42 2.26
N ILE A 273 4.20 -8.81 3.54
CA ILE A 273 3.86 -10.18 3.99
C ILE A 273 2.41 -10.53 3.63
N SER A 274 1.47 -9.60 3.90
CA SER A 274 0.07 -9.78 3.55
C SER A 274 -0.15 -9.91 2.04
N ALA A 275 0.52 -9.09 1.22
CA ALA A 275 0.43 -9.15 -0.22
C ALA A 275 0.99 -10.47 -0.79
N THR A 276 2.09 -11.00 -0.24
CA THR A 276 2.64 -12.30 -0.65
C THR A 276 1.72 -13.46 -0.27
N ALA A 277 1.04 -13.40 0.88
CA ALA A 277 0.07 -14.43 1.28
C ALA A 277 -1.17 -14.41 0.37
N PHE A 278 -1.69 -13.23 0.03
CA PHE A 278 -2.79 -13.10 -0.93
C PHE A 278 -2.39 -13.57 -2.34
N ALA A 279 -1.15 -13.30 -2.79
CA ALA A 279 -0.66 -13.77 -4.09
C ALA A 279 -0.57 -15.31 -4.16
N ALA A 280 -0.11 -15.97 -3.09
CA ALA A 280 -0.05 -17.43 -3.02
C ALA A 280 -1.46 -18.06 -3.04
N ALA A 281 -2.40 -17.52 -2.26
CA ALA A 281 -3.78 -17.98 -2.25
C ALA A 281 -4.50 -17.74 -3.60
N ALA A 282 -4.22 -16.61 -4.26
CA ALA A 282 -4.74 -16.33 -5.60
C ALA A 282 -4.20 -17.32 -6.64
N ALA A 283 -2.90 -17.63 -6.62
CA ALA A 283 -2.30 -18.59 -7.55
C ALA A 283 -2.88 -20.00 -7.41
N ALA A 284 -3.11 -20.49 -6.18
CA ALA A 284 -3.77 -21.77 -5.95
C ALA A 284 -5.24 -21.78 -6.44
N CYS A 285 -5.94 -20.64 -6.30
CA CYS A 285 -7.30 -20.48 -6.81
C CYS A 285 -7.33 -20.46 -8.35
N ASP A 286 -6.41 -19.74 -9.01
CA ASP A 286 -6.26 -19.71 -10.47
C ASP A 286 -5.93 -21.11 -11.01
N GLU A 287 -5.07 -21.88 -10.33
CA GLU A 287 -4.76 -23.27 -10.70
C GLU A 287 -6.00 -24.17 -10.58
N ALA A 288 -6.73 -24.12 -9.46
CA ALA A 288 -7.96 -24.90 -9.27
C ALA A 288 -9.07 -24.51 -10.26
N MET A 289 -9.23 -23.22 -10.59
CA MET A 289 -10.19 -22.74 -11.59
C MET A 289 -9.78 -23.13 -13.02
N SER A 290 -8.49 -23.10 -13.35
CA SER A 290 -7.97 -23.58 -14.64
C SER A 290 -8.15 -25.08 -14.80
N ALA A 291 -7.94 -25.84 -13.73
CA ALA A 291 -8.06 -27.30 -13.67
C ALA A 291 -9.45 -27.81 -13.28
N ILE A 292 -10.49 -26.97 -13.24
CA ILE A 292 -11.79 -27.28 -12.60
C ILE A 292 -12.44 -28.61 -13.02
N ARG A 293 -12.26 -29.03 -14.28
CA ARG A 293 -12.77 -30.32 -14.79
C ARG A 293 -12.06 -31.53 -14.17
N ILE A 294 -10.79 -31.38 -13.79
CA ILE A 294 -9.98 -32.39 -13.10
C ILE A 294 -10.35 -32.40 -11.62
N VAL A 295 -10.46 -31.22 -10.99
CA VAL A 295 -10.86 -31.07 -9.57
C VAL A 295 -12.18 -31.80 -9.30
N VAL A 296 -13.22 -31.53 -10.11
CA VAL A 296 -14.53 -32.19 -10.00
C VAL A 296 -14.48 -33.68 -10.37
N ALA A 297 -13.66 -34.09 -11.35
CA ALA A 297 -13.56 -35.50 -11.74
C ALA A 297 -12.86 -36.39 -10.69
N PHE A 298 -12.02 -35.80 -9.84
CA PHE A 298 -11.37 -36.48 -8.70
C PHE A 298 -12.00 -36.14 -7.33
N GLY A 299 -13.04 -35.30 -7.29
CA GLY A 299 -13.75 -34.92 -6.05
C GLY A 299 -12.93 -34.08 -5.07
N MET A 300 -11.87 -33.40 -5.54
CA MET A 300 -10.95 -32.62 -4.68
C MET A 300 -11.49 -31.21 -4.38
N GLU A 301 -12.74 -31.14 -3.91
CA GLU A 301 -13.49 -29.89 -3.69
C GLU A 301 -13.34 -29.30 -2.27
N GLN A 302 -12.52 -29.93 -1.41
CA GLN A 302 -12.26 -29.57 -0.01
C GLN A 302 -10.76 -29.37 0.25
#